data_AF-A0A8T4W8F2-F1
#
_entry.id   AF-A0A8T4W8F2-F1
#
_cell.length_a   1.000
_cell.length_b   1.000
_cell.length_c   1.000
_cell.angle_alpha   90.00
_cell.angle_beta   90.00
_cell.angle_gamma   90.00
#
_symmetry.space_group_name_H-M   'P 1'
#
loop_
_entity.id
_entity.type
_entity.pdbx_description
1 polymer ?
#
loop_
_entity_poly.entity_id
_entity_poly.type
_entity_poly.pdbx_seq_one_letter_code
_entity_poly.pdbx_strand_id
1 'polypeptide(L)'
;MRRSGVADLKLHGGKAPSWLVKRMKPMAKAICGFIVEEHGPLELLERLADPVYFQALSNVLGYDWDSSGSTTVTCGVLRSVLSIEEHGVAAAGGKGKTSMKTPDHLRALEDYGLDGAGLGEISRAVAKVDNAAVQDGYALYQHVFFVDVEENWTIVQQGMDGDSGDARRYHWTSQTTDQFIEEPHTGMISGAVKTAALDMTAKESEECRDISVDISQEEPIKIKRLFEDIKPYGESTLIPWLDDYSPRRELQSYKVFPKRMNWNAVREAYERQPSDYSELLFINGIGPATIRGLSLISEMIYGESPSWADPVRMTFAFGGKDGVPFPVKRKEYDEAIKFLETVLQEAKMGRRDKVVCLKRLKRFAPPIPRDSDNIASPEQCAS
;
A
#
# COMPACT_ATOMS: atom_id res chain seq x y z
N MET A 1 9.76 -27.71 6.78
CA MET A 1 8.31 -27.40 6.74
C MET A 1 8.01 -26.67 5.44
N ARG A 2 7.08 -27.16 4.61
CA ARG A 2 6.56 -26.37 3.47
C ARG A 2 5.68 -25.26 4.06
N ARG A 3 6.01 -23.99 3.82
CA ARG A 3 5.15 -22.86 4.17
C ARG A 3 3.83 -23.04 3.42
N SER A 4 2.74 -23.29 4.14
CA SER A 4 1.41 -23.45 3.55
C SER A 4 0.73 -22.12 3.55
N GLY A 5 0.34 -21.69 2.36
CA GLY A 5 -0.42 -20.50 2.15
C GLY A 5 0.41 -19.22 2.31
N VAL A 6 1.02 -18.90 1.19
CA VAL A 6 1.68 -17.65 0.90
C VAL A 6 0.77 -16.95 -0.12
N ALA A 7 0.74 -15.62 -0.17
CA ALA A 7 0.07 -14.89 -1.25
C ALA A 7 1.15 -14.15 -2.06
N ASP A 8 1.63 -14.77 -3.13
CA ASP A 8 2.66 -14.16 -3.97
C ASP A 8 2.01 -13.23 -5.00
N LEU A 9 2.55 -12.03 -5.22
CA LEU A 9 1.98 -11.10 -6.19
C LEU A 9 2.79 -11.13 -7.49
N LYS A 10 2.99 -12.32 -8.06
CA LYS A 10 3.76 -12.46 -9.30
C LYS A 10 3.15 -11.66 -10.45
N LEU A 11 4.01 -11.03 -11.25
CA LEU A 11 3.60 -10.33 -12.46
C LEU A 11 3.18 -11.37 -13.51
N HIS A 12 1.88 -11.44 -13.76
CA HIS A 12 1.32 -12.27 -14.82
C HIS A 12 0.89 -11.39 -15.99
N GLY A 13 1.31 -11.78 -17.18
CA GLY A 13 0.84 -11.15 -18.41
C GLY A 13 -0.60 -11.58 -18.74
N GLY A 14 -1.42 -10.63 -19.21
CA GLY A 14 -2.76 -10.91 -19.71
C GLY A 14 -3.86 -10.08 -19.08
N LYS A 15 -5.07 -10.18 -19.63
CA LYS A 15 -6.28 -9.54 -19.08
C LYS A 15 -7.14 -10.60 -18.41
N ALA A 16 -7.76 -10.25 -17.29
CA ALA A 16 -8.81 -11.07 -16.72
C ALA A 16 -9.87 -11.39 -17.78
N PRO A 17 -10.27 -12.66 -17.93
CA PRO A 17 -11.30 -13.02 -18.89
C PRO A 17 -12.60 -12.26 -18.62
N SER A 18 -13.19 -11.68 -19.66
CA SER A 18 -14.42 -10.88 -19.54
C SER A 18 -15.57 -11.66 -18.86
N TRP A 19 -15.66 -12.96 -19.12
CA TRP A 19 -16.67 -13.83 -18.50
C TRP A 19 -16.52 -13.95 -16.97
N LEU A 20 -15.30 -13.82 -16.45
CA LEU A 20 -15.01 -13.86 -15.01
C LEU A 20 -15.41 -12.53 -14.38
N VAL A 21 -14.92 -11.41 -14.95
CA VAL A 21 -15.27 -10.06 -14.47
C VAL A 21 -16.78 -9.83 -14.45
N LYS A 22 -17.51 -10.31 -15.47
CA LYS A 22 -18.98 -10.23 -15.53
C LYS A 22 -19.67 -10.93 -14.35
N ARG A 23 -19.08 -12.00 -13.80
CA ARG A 23 -19.57 -12.74 -12.63
C ARG A 23 -19.06 -12.18 -11.31
N MET A 24 -17.85 -11.61 -11.30
CA MET A 24 -17.28 -10.95 -10.13
C MET A 24 -18.14 -9.78 -9.66
N LYS A 25 -18.66 -8.98 -10.59
CA LYS A 25 -19.46 -7.78 -10.27
C LYS A 25 -20.69 -8.07 -9.40
N PRO A 26 -21.65 -8.93 -9.79
CA PRO A 26 -22.81 -9.21 -8.93
C PRO A 26 -22.42 -9.85 -7.59
N MET A 27 -21.40 -10.72 -7.58
CA MET A 27 -20.88 -11.30 -6.34
C MET A 27 -20.32 -10.22 -5.39
N ALA A 28 -19.45 -9.36 -5.90
CA ALA A 28 -18.83 -8.27 -5.14
C ALA A 28 -19.89 -7.31 -4.60
N LYS A 29 -20.88 -6.97 -5.44
CA LYS A 29 -22.02 -6.15 -5.06
C LYS A 29 -22.81 -6.76 -3.91
N ALA A 30 -23.15 -8.05 -3.99
CA ALA A 30 -23.90 -8.75 -2.95
C ALA A 30 -23.11 -8.85 -1.63
N ILE A 31 -21.82 -9.21 -1.69
CA ILE A 31 -20.95 -9.32 -0.51
C ILE A 31 -20.78 -7.96 0.16
N CYS A 32 -20.41 -6.92 -0.61
CA CYS A 32 -20.20 -5.57 -0.05
C CYS A 32 -21.50 -5.01 0.51
N GLY A 33 -22.62 -5.17 -0.20
CA GLY A 33 -23.94 -4.75 0.26
C GLY A 33 -24.33 -5.42 1.58
N PHE A 34 -24.06 -6.72 1.75
CA PHE A 34 -24.35 -7.42 3.01
C PHE A 34 -23.49 -6.89 4.18
N ILE A 35 -22.21 -6.59 3.94
CA ILE A 35 -21.32 -6.04 4.96
C ILE A 35 -21.82 -4.67 5.40
N VAL A 36 -22.15 -3.79 4.44
CA VAL A 36 -22.67 -2.45 4.72
C VAL A 36 -24.00 -2.53 5.46
N GLU A 37 -24.91 -3.42 5.08
CA GLU A 37 -26.22 -3.55 5.72
C GLU A 37 -26.13 -4.07 7.17
N GLU A 38 -25.20 -4.99 7.46
CA GLU A 38 -25.04 -5.55 8.80
C GLU A 38 -24.12 -4.75 9.73
N HIS A 39 -23.10 -4.08 9.18
CA HIS A 39 -22.00 -3.50 9.94
C HIS A 39 -21.70 -2.04 9.61
N GLY A 40 -22.28 -1.50 8.54
CA GLY A 40 -22.04 -0.13 8.08
C GLY A 40 -20.90 0.00 7.05
N PRO A 41 -20.78 1.17 6.42
CA PRO A 41 -19.77 1.45 5.38
C PRO A 41 -18.34 1.45 5.93
N LEU A 42 -18.13 1.94 7.15
CA LEU A 42 -16.81 1.97 7.80
C LEU A 42 -16.19 0.57 7.93
N GLU A 43 -16.95 -0.44 8.37
CA GLU A 43 -16.45 -1.82 8.48
C GLU A 43 -16.00 -2.36 7.11
N LEU A 44 -16.67 -1.99 6.02
CA LEU A 44 -16.22 -2.38 4.68
C LEU A 44 -14.85 -1.74 4.37
N LEU A 45 -14.64 -0.47 4.71
CA LEU A 45 -13.36 0.21 4.51
C LEU A 45 -12.24 -0.41 5.34
N GLU A 46 -12.48 -0.72 6.61
CA GLU A 46 -11.51 -1.39 7.49
C GLU A 46 -11.11 -2.77 6.97
N ARG A 47 -12.11 -3.54 6.51
CA ARG A 47 -11.86 -4.84 5.87
C ARG A 47 -11.05 -4.73 4.58
N LEU A 48 -11.29 -3.69 3.77
CA LEU A 48 -10.48 -3.44 2.57
C LEU A 48 -9.06 -2.98 2.93
N ALA A 49 -8.85 -2.36 4.09
CA ALA A 49 -7.55 -1.95 4.57
C ALA A 49 -6.72 -3.14 5.06
N ASP A 50 -7.36 -4.19 5.56
CA ASP A 50 -6.69 -5.45 5.90
C ASP A 50 -6.22 -6.18 4.62
N PRO A 51 -4.88 -6.32 4.41
CA PRO A 51 -4.34 -6.98 3.23
C PRO A 51 -4.74 -8.46 3.12
N VAL A 52 -4.97 -9.16 4.24
CA VAL A 52 -5.39 -10.57 4.29
C VAL A 52 -6.84 -10.69 3.87
N TYR A 53 -7.72 -9.85 4.44
CA TYR A 53 -9.11 -9.84 4.05
C TYR A 53 -9.27 -9.48 2.57
N PHE A 54 -8.54 -8.47 2.09
CA PHE A 54 -8.57 -8.09 0.67
C PHE A 54 -8.17 -9.26 -0.24
N GLN A 55 -7.16 -10.04 0.15
CA GLN A 55 -6.77 -11.24 -0.60
C GLN A 55 -7.88 -12.30 -0.59
N ALA A 56 -8.48 -12.56 0.58
CA ALA A 56 -9.58 -13.50 0.71
C ALA A 56 -10.79 -13.07 -0.14
N LEU A 57 -11.12 -11.78 -0.16
CA LEU A 57 -12.17 -11.22 -1.00
C LEU A 57 -11.87 -11.45 -2.48
N SER A 58 -10.64 -11.17 -2.93
CA SER A 58 -10.20 -11.46 -4.30
C SER A 58 -10.40 -12.94 -4.67
N ASN A 59 -10.04 -13.85 -3.77
CA ASN A 59 -10.19 -15.29 -4.00
C ASN A 59 -11.67 -15.72 -4.02
N VAL A 60 -12.51 -15.17 -3.13
CA VAL A 60 -13.97 -15.41 -3.10
C VAL A 60 -14.63 -14.91 -4.38
N LEU A 61 -14.12 -13.82 -4.97
CA LEU A 61 -14.55 -13.36 -6.29
C LEU A 61 -14.06 -14.25 -7.45
N GLY A 62 -13.34 -15.33 -7.16
CA GLY A 62 -12.86 -16.30 -8.14
C GLY A 62 -11.57 -15.88 -8.85
N TYR A 63 -10.80 -14.96 -8.26
CA TYR A 63 -9.49 -14.56 -8.76
C TYR A 63 -8.35 -15.36 -8.08
N ASP A 64 -7.15 -15.33 -8.69
CA ASP A 64 -5.99 -16.07 -8.22
C ASP A 64 -5.37 -15.48 -6.94
N TRP A 65 -4.79 -16.37 -6.14
CA TRP A 65 -4.10 -16.07 -4.89
C TRP A 65 -2.65 -15.61 -5.11
N ASP A 66 -2.04 -16.05 -6.22
CA ASP A 66 -0.63 -15.88 -6.56
C ASP A 66 -0.41 -14.95 -7.77
N SER A 67 -1.27 -13.92 -7.89
CA SER A 67 -1.24 -13.01 -9.03
C SER A 67 -1.33 -11.55 -8.62
N SER A 68 -0.44 -10.71 -9.17
CA SER A 68 -0.57 -9.25 -9.20
C SER A 68 -1.90 -8.76 -9.82
N GLY A 69 -2.57 -9.62 -10.60
CA GLY A 69 -3.92 -9.38 -11.10
C GLY A 69 -4.98 -9.34 -9.99
N SER A 70 -4.75 -9.99 -8.85
CA SER A 70 -5.68 -10.06 -7.72
C SER A 70 -6.06 -8.66 -7.24
N THR A 71 -5.06 -7.81 -7.01
CA THR A 71 -5.26 -6.41 -6.61
C THR A 71 -5.91 -5.62 -7.74
N THR A 72 -5.39 -5.76 -8.97
CA THR A 72 -5.82 -4.88 -10.06
C THR A 72 -7.24 -5.13 -10.55
N VAL A 73 -7.63 -6.40 -10.58
CA VAL A 73 -8.95 -6.81 -11.03
C VAL A 73 -9.97 -6.67 -9.93
N THR A 74 -9.63 -7.02 -8.68
CA THR A 74 -10.53 -6.83 -7.54
C THR A 74 -10.86 -5.36 -7.34
N CYS A 75 -9.86 -4.47 -7.32
CA CYS A 75 -10.14 -3.03 -7.24
C CYS A 75 -10.96 -2.53 -8.45
N GLY A 76 -10.67 -3.02 -9.66
CA GLY A 76 -11.43 -2.66 -10.85
C GLY A 76 -12.90 -3.12 -10.80
N VAL A 77 -13.17 -4.28 -10.21
CA VAL A 77 -14.52 -4.80 -9.95
C VAL A 77 -15.21 -3.95 -8.89
N LEU A 78 -14.59 -3.75 -7.72
CA LEU A 78 -15.13 -2.96 -6.61
C LEU A 78 -15.47 -1.54 -7.05
N ARG A 79 -14.57 -0.87 -7.78
CA ARG A 79 -14.83 0.45 -8.36
C ARG A 79 -16.04 0.49 -9.29
N SER A 80 -16.36 -0.62 -9.95
CA SER A 80 -17.49 -0.67 -10.87
C SER A 80 -18.83 -1.02 -10.22
N VAL A 81 -18.84 -1.40 -8.93
CA VAL A 81 -20.05 -1.85 -8.23
C VAL A 81 -20.38 -1.03 -7.00
N LEU A 82 -19.38 -0.45 -6.32
CA LEU A 82 -19.59 0.42 -5.16
C LEU A 82 -20.06 1.79 -5.63
N SER A 83 -21.08 2.32 -4.95
CA SER A 83 -21.60 3.68 -5.13
C SER A 83 -22.11 4.22 -3.80
N ILE A 84 -22.09 5.54 -3.66
CA ILE A 84 -22.57 6.23 -2.45
C ILE A 84 -24.04 5.90 -2.18
N GLU A 85 -24.88 5.88 -3.20
CA GLU A 85 -26.33 5.73 -3.04
C GLU A 85 -26.75 4.34 -2.58
N GLU A 86 -26.02 3.30 -3.01
CA GLU A 86 -26.40 1.92 -2.70
C GLU A 86 -25.60 1.33 -1.55
N HIS A 87 -24.33 1.74 -1.39
CA HIS A 87 -23.41 1.13 -0.43
C HIS A 87 -22.88 2.14 0.59
N GLY A 88 -23.19 3.44 0.46
CA GLY A 88 -22.55 4.48 1.26
C GLY A 88 -21.04 4.59 1.03
N VAL A 89 -20.50 3.93 0.00
CA VAL A 89 -19.06 3.87 -0.31
C VAL A 89 -18.86 4.01 -1.80
N ALA A 90 -17.94 4.88 -2.22
CA ALA A 90 -17.47 5.01 -3.59
C ALA A 90 -16.00 4.60 -3.71
N ALA A 91 -15.57 4.29 -4.94
CA ALA A 91 -14.16 4.11 -5.24
C ALA A 91 -13.70 5.00 -6.40
N ALA A 92 -12.56 5.66 -6.20
CA ALA A 92 -11.88 6.51 -7.16
C ALA A 92 -10.54 5.89 -7.59
N GLY A 93 -10.08 6.22 -8.80
CA GLY A 93 -8.77 5.81 -9.30
C GLY A 93 -8.78 4.56 -10.18
N GLY A 94 -7.67 3.84 -10.23
CA GLY A 94 -7.51 2.63 -11.04
C GLY A 94 -6.06 2.30 -11.35
N LYS A 95 -5.84 1.62 -12.47
CA LYS A 95 -4.51 1.19 -12.92
C LYS A 95 -3.92 2.07 -14.02
N GLY A 96 -2.59 2.10 -14.10
CA GLY A 96 -1.84 2.85 -15.11
C GLY A 96 -2.25 4.32 -15.14
N LYS A 97 -2.53 4.88 -16.31
CA LYS A 97 -2.93 6.29 -16.44
C LYS A 97 -4.19 6.67 -15.66
N THR A 98 -5.05 5.71 -15.32
CA THR A 98 -6.25 5.97 -14.53
C THR A 98 -5.93 6.24 -13.05
N SER A 99 -4.82 5.70 -12.52
CA SER A 99 -4.38 6.00 -11.14
C SER A 99 -4.09 7.49 -10.95
N MET A 100 -3.53 8.13 -11.99
CA MET A 100 -3.21 9.57 -11.99
C MET A 100 -4.45 10.47 -11.99
N LYS A 101 -5.64 9.93 -12.34
CA LYS A 101 -6.91 10.68 -12.36
C LYS A 101 -7.68 10.56 -11.05
N THR A 102 -7.12 9.92 -10.02
CA THR A 102 -7.81 9.74 -8.73
C THR A 102 -8.26 11.07 -8.11
N PRO A 103 -7.44 12.13 -8.08
CA PRO A 103 -7.89 13.42 -7.56
C PRO A 103 -9.10 14.00 -8.33
N ASP A 104 -9.14 13.85 -9.66
CA ASP A 104 -10.27 14.32 -10.47
C ASP A 104 -11.55 13.50 -10.18
N HIS A 105 -11.41 12.19 -9.96
CA HIS A 105 -12.54 11.34 -9.56
C HIS A 105 -13.06 11.70 -8.17
N LEU A 106 -12.18 12.08 -7.23
CA LEU A 106 -12.55 12.48 -5.88
C LEU A 106 -13.25 13.84 -5.86
N ARG A 107 -12.80 14.81 -6.67
CA ARG A 107 -13.52 16.08 -6.87
C ARG A 107 -14.95 15.87 -7.38
N ALA A 108 -15.18 14.87 -8.21
CA ALA A 108 -16.54 14.54 -8.67
C ALA A 108 -17.46 14.05 -7.54
N LEU A 109 -16.93 13.71 -6.36
CA LEU A 109 -17.73 13.35 -5.20
C LEU A 109 -18.23 14.55 -4.40
N GLU A 110 -17.82 15.78 -4.75
CA GLU A 110 -18.39 17.02 -4.20
C GLU A 110 -19.90 17.12 -4.47
N ASP A 111 -20.38 16.52 -5.57
CA ASP A 111 -21.81 16.41 -5.90
C ASP A 111 -22.60 15.62 -4.83
N TYR A 112 -21.92 14.81 -4.02
CA TYR A 112 -22.48 14.05 -2.90
C TYR A 112 -22.23 14.71 -1.53
N GLY A 113 -21.65 15.92 -1.51
CA GLY A 113 -21.38 16.69 -0.30
C GLY A 113 -20.07 16.36 0.42
N LEU A 114 -19.16 15.63 -0.22
CA LEU A 114 -17.83 15.32 0.31
C LEU A 114 -16.80 16.41 -0.05
N ASP A 115 -15.76 16.59 0.77
CA ASP A 115 -14.58 17.40 0.46
C ASP A 115 -13.67 16.69 -0.55
N GLY A 116 -14.11 16.66 -1.81
CA GLY A 116 -13.36 16.05 -2.91
C GLY A 116 -11.97 16.66 -3.13
N ALA A 117 -11.79 17.94 -2.79
CA ALA A 117 -10.50 18.62 -2.87
C ALA A 117 -9.53 18.11 -1.79
N GLY A 118 -9.94 18.08 -0.52
CA GLY A 118 -9.15 17.56 0.59
C GLY A 118 -8.84 16.06 0.43
N LEU A 119 -9.82 15.25 0.04
CA LEU A 119 -9.61 13.83 -0.28
C LEU A 119 -8.61 13.66 -1.45
N GLY A 120 -8.65 14.55 -2.43
CA GLY A 120 -7.69 14.60 -3.52
C GLY A 120 -6.26 14.88 -3.06
N GLU A 121 -6.08 15.69 -2.02
CA GLU A 121 -4.79 15.96 -1.38
C GLU A 121 -4.26 14.74 -0.64
N ILE A 122 -5.09 14.11 0.19
CA ILE A 122 -4.77 12.85 0.88
C ILE A 122 -4.33 11.77 -0.13
N SER A 123 -5.10 11.63 -1.22
CA SER A 123 -4.80 10.69 -2.30
C SER A 123 -3.42 10.92 -2.93
N ARG A 124 -3.03 12.19 -3.14
CA ARG A 124 -1.69 12.55 -3.64
C ARG A 124 -0.60 12.29 -2.60
N ALA A 125 -0.87 12.62 -1.34
CA ALA A 125 0.07 12.44 -0.24
C ALA A 125 0.48 10.97 -0.11
N VAL A 126 -0.52 10.09 -0.01
CA VAL A 126 -0.34 8.64 0.13
C VAL A 126 0.41 8.03 -1.06
N ALA A 127 0.08 8.44 -2.29
CA ALA A 127 0.82 8.01 -3.48
C ALA A 127 2.27 8.52 -3.51
N LYS A 128 2.56 9.64 -2.86
CA LYS A 128 3.90 10.22 -2.82
C LYS A 128 4.79 9.53 -1.80
N VAL A 129 4.23 9.17 -0.64
CA VAL A 129 4.93 8.40 0.40
C VAL A 129 5.37 7.04 -0.15
N ASP A 130 4.43 6.26 -0.70
CA ASP A 130 4.71 4.92 -1.24
C ASP A 130 5.69 4.93 -2.41
N ASN A 131 5.75 6.02 -3.17
CA ASN A 131 6.63 6.11 -4.33
C ASN A 131 8.02 6.68 -3.99
N ALA A 132 8.10 7.68 -3.11
CA ALA A 132 9.32 8.46 -2.88
C ALA A 132 9.98 8.22 -1.52
N ALA A 133 9.19 7.99 -0.47
CA ALA A 133 9.72 7.74 0.88
C ALA A 133 10.12 6.26 1.06
N VAL A 134 9.37 5.33 0.46
CA VAL A 134 9.72 3.91 0.39
C VAL A 134 10.31 3.62 -0.99
N GLN A 135 11.58 3.20 -1.07
CA GLN A 135 12.27 2.89 -2.32
C GLN A 135 12.85 1.48 -2.30
N ASP A 136 11.97 0.55 -2.62
CA ASP A 136 12.18 -0.91 -2.61
C ASP A 136 12.30 -1.52 -4.02
N GLY A 137 12.17 -0.68 -5.07
CA GLY A 137 12.20 -1.07 -6.48
C GLY A 137 10.82 -1.31 -7.10
N TYR A 138 9.73 -1.19 -6.34
CA TYR A 138 8.37 -1.38 -6.86
C TYR A 138 7.75 -0.04 -7.28
N ALA A 139 7.76 0.25 -8.58
CA ALA A 139 7.16 1.48 -9.11
C ALA A 139 5.62 1.39 -9.08
N LEU A 140 4.96 2.40 -8.50
CA LEU A 140 3.50 2.44 -8.40
C LEU A 140 2.82 2.34 -9.77
N TYR A 141 1.92 1.36 -9.89
CA TYR A 141 1.15 1.07 -11.10
C TYR A 141 -0.34 1.25 -10.90
N GLN A 142 -0.85 1.01 -9.69
CA GLN A 142 -2.25 1.13 -9.36
C GLN A 142 -2.44 1.91 -8.07
N HIS A 143 -3.49 2.74 -8.07
CA HIS A 143 -3.95 3.49 -6.91
C HIS A 143 -5.48 3.54 -6.93
N VAL A 144 -6.12 2.98 -5.91
CA VAL A 144 -7.58 3.02 -5.75
C VAL A 144 -7.92 3.51 -4.36
N PHE A 145 -8.76 4.54 -4.31
CA PHE A 145 -9.20 5.23 -3.10
C PHE A 145 -10.66 4.87 -2.85
N PHE A 146 -10.96 4.23 -1.73
CA PHE A 146 -12.31 3.93 -1.28
C PHE A 146 -12.69 4.96 -0.22
N VAL A 147 -13.89 5.52 -0.31
CA VAL A 147 -14.38 6.57 0.61
C VAL A 147 -15.85 6.39 0.92
N ASP A 148 -16.24 6.59 2.17
CA ASP A 148 -17.64 6.59 2.59
C ASP A 148 -18.25 8.00 2.68
N VAL A 149 -19.54 8.06 3.03
CA VAL A 149 -20.29 9.30 3.19
C VAL A 149 -19.84 10.16 4.38
N GLU A 150 -19.05 9.61 5.28
CA GLU A 150 -18.48 10.31 6.45
C GLU A 150 -17.01 10.68 6.21
N GLU A 151 -16.53 10.56 4.97
CA GLU A 151 -15.15 10.85 4.57
C GLU A 151 -14.09 9.93 5.20
N ASN A 152 -14.51 8.80 5.78
CA ASN A 152 -13.58 7.72 6.11
C ASN A 152 -13.05 7.12 4.81
N TRP A 153 -11.79 6.71 4.80
CA TRP A 153 -11.15 6.23 3.58
C TRP A 153 -10.20 5.06 3.80
N THR A 154 -10.06 4.28 2.73
CA THR A 154 -9.08 3.21 2.60
C THR A 154 -8.45 3.30 1.22
N ILE A 155 -7.12 3.21 1.15
CA ILE A 155 -6.39 3.26 -0.13
C ILE A 155 -5.66 1.94 -0.34
N VAL A 156 -5.83 1.36 -1.53
CA VAL A 156 -5.11 0.15 -1.96
C VAL A 156 -4.25 0.48 -3.17
N GLN A 157 -2.94 0.36 -2.99
CA GLN A 157 -1.94 0.62 -4.01
C GLN A 157 -1.21 -0.65 -4.42
N GLN A 158 -0.70 -0.67 -5.66
CA GLN A 158 0.20 -1.73 -6.08
C GLN A 158 1.37 -1.16 -6.88
N GLY A 159 2.58 -1.45 -6.42
CA GLY A 159 3.83 -1.25 -7.14
C GLY A 159 4.27 -2.51 -7.88
N MET A 160 5.04 -2.35 -8.96
CA MET A 160 5.56 -3.46 -9.76
C MET A 160 7.08 -3.35 -9.88
N ASP A 161 7.77 -4.48 -9.75
CA ASP A 161 9.19 -4.62 -10.04
C ASP A 161 9.35 -5.38 -11.36
N GLY A 162 9.82 -4.66 -12.39
CA GLY A 162 10.03 -5.22 -13.73
C GLY A 162 11.21 -6.20 -13.79
N ASP A 163 12.16 -6.11 -12.88
CA ASP A 163 13.37 -6.94 -12.87
C ASP A 163 13.10 -8.28 -12.18
N SER A 164 12.36 -8.28 -11.06
CA SER A 164 12.03 -9.51 -10.32
C SER A 164 10.75 -10.19 -10.80
N GLY A 165 9.93 -9.52 -11.61
CA GLY A 165 8.63 -10.04 -12.02
C GLY A 165 7.65 -10.16 -10.83
N ASP A 166 7.78 -9.31 -9.82
CA ASP A 166 6.93 -9.32 -8.62
C ASP A 166 6.16 -8.00 -8.47
N ALA A 167 5.12 -8.01 -7.64
CA ALA A 167 4.41 -6.82 -7.24
C ALA A 167 4.34 -6.69 -5.71
N ARG A 168 4.17 -5.46 -5.25
CA ARG A 168 3.97 -5.13 -3.84
C ARG A 168 2.67 -4.38 -3.68
N ARG A 169 1.83 -4.81 -2.75
CA ARG A 169 0.56 -4.17 -2.43
C ARG A 169 0.67 -3.41 -1.11
N TYR A 170 0.17 -2.19 -1.09
CA TYR A 170 0.17 -1.29 0.07
C TYR A 170 -1.26 -0.94 0.45
N HIS A 171 -1.55 -0.91 1.74
CA HIS A 171 -2.85 -0.55 2.29
C HIS A 171 -2.72 0.57 3.31
N TRP A 172 -3.65 1.51 3.24
CA TRP A 172 -3.78 2.65 4.14
C TRP A 172 -5.23 2.81 4.56
N THR A 173 -5.47 3.36 5.75
CA THR A 173 -6.81 3.71 6.25
C THR A 173 -6.81 4.97 7.10
N SER A 174 -7.89 5.74 7.01
CA SER A 174 -8.10 6.94 7.84
C SER A 174 -8.15 6.63 9.34
N GLN A 175 -8.44 5.38 9.74
CA GLN A 175 -8.53 4.98 11.15
C GLN A 175 -7.19 4.87 11.87
N THR A 176 -6.10 4.68 11.13
CA THR A 176 -4.75 4.51 11.71
C THR A 176 -3.77 5.56 11.19
N THR A 177 -4.14 6.32 10.16
CA THR A 177 -3.26 7.33 9.55
C THR A 177 -3.47 8.67 10.24
N ASP A 178 -2.87 8.85 11.41
CA ASP A 178 -2.79 10.17 12.07
C ASP A 178 -1.64 11.02 11.51
N GLN A 179 -0.61 10.35 10.96
CA GLN A 179 0.55 10.95 10.30
C GLN A 179 0.85 10.22 8.99
N PHE A 180 1.19 10.97 7.94
CA PHE A 180 1.46 10.40 6.61
C PHE A 180 2.89 9.88 6.43
N ILE A 181 3.79 10.13 7.39
CA ILE A 181 5.24 9.94 7.18
C ILE A 181 5.79 8.81 8.03
N GLU A 182 5.56 8.80 9.35
CA GLU A 182 6.10 7.76 10.23
C GLU A 182 5.17 6.55 10.27
N GLU A 183 5.71 5.39 9.86
CA GLU A 183 5.03 4.08 9.82
C GLU A 183 3.53 4.10 9.43
N PRO A 184 3.17 4.72 8.29
CA PRO A 184 1.78 5.11 8.06
C PRO A 184 0.92 3.98 7.46
N HIS A 185 1.54 2.85 7.09
CA HIS A 185 0.87 1.75 6.42
C HIS A 185 0.13 0.84 7.41
N THR A 186 -1.14 0.55 7.10
CA THR A 186 -1.91 -0.50 7.80
C THR A 186 -1.34 -1.89 7.49
N GLY A 187 -0.78 -2.08 6.29
CA GLY A 187 -0.03 -3.27 5.95
C GLY A 187 0.51 -3.30 4.53
N MET A 188 1.53 -4.14 4.32
CA MET A 188 2.17 -4.38 3.03
C MET A 188 2.25 -5.88 2.73
N ILE A 189 2.05 -6.26 1.46
CA ILE A 189 2.18 -7.64 0.99
C ILE A 189 3.11 -7.69 -0.23
N SER A 190 4.10 -8.59 -0.20
CA SER A 190 4.98 -8.89 -1.34
C SER A 190 5.38 -10.37 -1.33
N GLY A 191 5.70 -10.92 -2.51
CA GLY A 191 6.22 -12.29 -2.66
C GLY A 191 7.72 -12.39 -2.34
N ALA A 192 8.43 -11.26 -2.21
CA ALA A 192 9.84 -11.22 -1.87
C ALA A 192 10.18 -10.08 -0.90
N VAL A 193 10.93 -10.42 0.14
CA VAL A 193 11.62 -9.45 1.00
C VAL A 193 12.97 -9.12 0.35
N LYS A 194 13.22 -7.83 0.10
CA LYS A 194 14.48 -7.32 -0.42
C LYS A 194 15.54 -7.36 0.67
N THR A 195 16.80 -7.54 0.26
CA THR A 195 17.94 -7.53 1.18
C THR A 195 18.24 -6.14 1.73
N ALA A 196 17.84 -5.09 1.00
CA ALA A 196 17.91 -3.71 1.44
C ALA A 196 16.90 -2.86 0.63
N ALA A 197 16.16 -1.99 1.31
CA ALA A 197 15.24 -1.04 0.74
C ALA A 197 15.33 0.27 1.52
N LEU A 198 15.44 1.41 0.83
CA LEU A 198 15.47 2.70 1.53
C LEU A 198 14.06 2.98 2.07
N ASP A 199 13.92 3.10 3.37
CA ASP A 199 12.65 3.36 4.04
C ASP A 199 12.75 4.63 4.90
N MET A 200 12.35 5.77 4.33
CA MET A 200 12.26 7.03 5.05
C MET A 200 11.00 7.13 5.93
N THR A 201 10.10 6.14 5.90
CA THR A 201 8.91 6.08 6.76
C THR A 201 9.16 5.35 8.07
N ALA A 202 10.21 4.54 8.14
CA ALA A 202 10.64 3.87 9.37
C ALA A 202 10.91 4.86 10.50
N LYS A 203 10.61 4.47 11.74
CA LYS A 203 10.89 5.28 12.91
C LYS A 203 12.39 5.58 13.08
N GLU A 204 13.24 4.62 12.71
CA GLU A 204 14.69 4.77 12.74
C GLU A 204 15.22 5.85 11.77
N SER A 205 14.39 6.30 10.81
CA SER A 205 14.74 7.34 9.84
C SER A 205 14.41 8.77 10.30
N GLU A 206 13.93 8.97 11.53
CA GLU A 206 13.49 10.28 12.07
C GLU A 206 14.56 11.37 11.90
N GLU A 207 15.75 11.18 12.47
CA GLU A 207 16.86 12.15 12.39
C GLU A 207 17.30 12.41 10.93
N CYS A 208 17.27 11.38 10.08
CA CYS A 208 17.59 11.50 8.66
C CYS A 208 16.53 12.31 7.88
N ARG A 209 15.25 12.24 8.30
CA ARG A 209 14.20 13.10 7.75
C ARG A 209 14.44 14.55 8.13
N ASP A 210 14.74 14.84 9.38
CA ASP A 210 14.94 16.22 9.87
C ASP A 210 16.13 16.88 9.17
N ILE A 211 17.26 16.18 9.06
CA ILE A 211 18.42 16.69 8.31
C ILE A 211 18.11 16.83 6.82
N SER A 212 17.28 15.97 6.23
CA SER A 212 16.85 16.13 4.83
C SER A 212 16.05 17.42 4.62
N VAL A 213 15.25 17.85 5.61
CA VAL A 213 14.55 19.13 5.62
C VAL A 213 15.54 20.27 5.71
N ASP A 214 16.46 20.23 6.67
CA ASP A 214 17.50 21.26 6.84
C ASP A 214 18.36 21.43 5.57
N ILE A 215 18.79 20.32 4.95
CA ILE A 215 19.54 20.35 3.69
C ILE A 215 18.70 21.01 2.59
N SER A 216 17.40 20.76 2.54
CA SER A 216 16.53 21.33 1.50
C SER A 216 16.36 22.85 1.60
N GLN A 217 16.57 23.41 2.80
CA GLN A 217 16.53 24.83 3.10
C GLN A 217 17.84 25.56 2.77
N GLU A 218 18.89 24.83 2.38
CA GLU A 218 20.18 25.40 1.99
C GLU A 218 20.18 25.88 0.53
N GLU A 219 21.12 26.77 0.19
CA GLU A 219 21.22 27.27 -1.19
C GLU A 219 21.39 26.11 -2.20
N PRO A 220 20.63 26.06 -3.30
CA PRO A 220 20.68 24.93 -4.25
C PRO A 220 22.07 24.66 -4.83
N ILE A 221 22.92 25.68 -4.92
CA ILE A 221 24.32 25.55 -5.37
C ILE A 221 25.14 24.75 -4.35
N LYS A 222 24.91 24.96 -3.05
CA LYS A 222 25.56 24.22 -1.97
C LYS A 222 25.11 22.76 -2.01
N ILE A 223 23.81 22.49 -2.08
CA ILE A 223 23.26 21.13 -2.21
C ILE A 223 23.83 20.42 -3.44
N LYS A 224 23.97 21.13 -4.56
CA LYS A 224 24.59 20.59 -5.78
C LYS A 224 26.04 20.18 -5.59
N ARG A 225 26.85 20.99 -4.89
CA ARG A 225 28.23 20.63 -4.56
C ARG A 225 28.27 19.41 -3.65
N LEU A 226 27.49 19.42 -2.57
CA LEU A 226 27.39 18.29 -1.64
C LEU A 226 26.99 16.99 -2.36
N PHE A 227 26.05 17.09 -3.31
CA PHE A 227 25.62 15.96 -4.12
C PHE A 227 26.67 15.48 -5.12
N GLU A 228 27.41 16.39 -5.75
CA GLU A 228 28.52 16.05 -6.66
C GLU A 228 29.72 15.45 -5.91
N ASP A 229 29.88 15.80 -4.63
CA ASP A 229 30.91 15.25 -3.73
C ASP A 229 30.57 13.82 -3.23
N ILE A 230 29.33 13.35 -3.42
CA ILE A 230 28.96 11.95 -3.18
C ILE A 230 29.68 11.06 -4.20
N LYS A 231 30.70 10.32 -3.75
CA LYS A 231 31.44 9.38 -4.59
C LYS A 231 31.09 7.91 -4.30
N PRO A 232 31.12 7.04 -5.33
CA PRO A 232 31.04 5.60 -5.14
C PRO A 232 32.10 5.09 -4.17
N TYR A 233 31.71 4.18 -3.27
CA TYR A 233 32.67 3.51 -2.39
C TYR A 233 33.72 2.77 -3.24
N GLY A 234 34.99 3.12 -3.05
CA GLY A 234 36.12 2.66 -3.88
C GLY A 234 36.75 3.72 -4.77
N GLU A 235 36.11 4.89 -4.95
CA GLU A 235 36.68 6.08 -5.60
C GLU A 235 37.04 7.17 -4.57
N SER A 236 37.47 6.77 -3.37
CA SER A 236 37.74 7.71 -2.30
C SER A 236 38.92 8.64 -2.63
N THR A 237 38.74 9.89 -2.24
CA THR A 237 39.82 10.84 -1.95
C THR A 237 40.73 10.28 -0.84
N LEU A 238 41.89 10.90 -0.59
CA LEU A 238 42.92 10.48 0.37
C LEU A 238 42.45 10.38 1.85
N ILE A 239 41.17 10.64 2.15
CA ILE A 239 40.60 10.67 3.51
C ILE A 239 40.77 9.35 4.27
N PRO A 240 40.55 8.15 3.67
CA PRO A 240 40.82 6.87 4.35
C PRO A 240 42.31 6.60 4.64
N TRP A 241 43.21 7.43 4.10
CA TRP A 241 44.66 7.37 4.36
C TRP A 241 45.12 8.40 5.41
N LEU A 242 44.28 9.37 5.76
CA LEU A 242 44.59 10.43 6.73
C LEU A 242 44.04 10.16 8.13
N ASP A 243 42.89 9.48 8.23
CA ASP A 243 42.26 9.18 9.52
C ASP A 243 42.39 7.71 9.90
N ASP A 244 43.34 7.43 10.79
CA ASP A 244 43.63 6.11 11.38
C ASP A 244 42.56 5.64 12.40
N TYR A 245 41.42 6.32 12.50
CA TYR A 245 40.53 6.24 13.68
C TYR A 245 39.02 6.14 13.45
N SER A 246 38.53 5.99 12.22
CA SER A 246 37.10 5.73 12.02
C SER A 246 36.86 4.32 11.49
N PRO A 247 36.02 3.49 12.16
CA PRO A 247 35.65 2.19 11.61
C PRO A 247 35.05 2.42 10.22
N ARG A 248 35.52 1.65 9.23
CA ARG A 248 34.96 1.67 7.87
C ARG A 248 33.45 1.42 7.98
N ARG A 249 32.63 2.47 7.90
CA ARG A 249 31.19 2.32 7.73
C ARG A 249 30.98 1.79 6.32
N GLU A 250 30.73 0.49 6.20
CA GLU A 250 30.13 -0.06 4.99
C GLU A 250 28.74 0.55 4.85
N LEU A 251 28.58 1.53 3.96
CA LEU A 251 27.28 2.03 3.58
C LEU A 251 26.50 0.86 2.98
N GLN A 252 25.50 0.38 3.71
CA GLN A 252 24.68 -0.73 3.24
C GLN A 252 23.89 -0.26 2.03
N SER A 253 24.38 -0.62 0.85
CA SER A 253 23.56 -0.82 -0.35
C SER A 253 23.14 0.39 -1.20
N TYR A 254 23.94 1.45 -1.32
CA TYR A 254 23.84 2.30 -2.52
C TYR A 254 24.40 1.57 -3.76
N LYS A 255 23.76 0.47 -4.16
CA LYS A 255 24.05 -0.22 -5.42
C LYS A 255 23.76 0.69 -6.63
N VAL A 256 22.94 1.72 -6.43
CA VAL A 256 22.57 2.74 -7.43
C VAL A 256 22.63 4.13 -6.82
N PHE A 257 23.74 4.83 -7.04
CA PHE A 257 23.84 6.26 -6.78
C PHE A 257 22.82 7.01 -7.65
N PRO A 258 22.02 7.93 -7.08
CA PRO A 258 21.11 8.76 -7.87
C PRO A 258 21.94 9.54 -8.90
N LYS A 259 21.75 9.26 -10.20
CA LYS A 259 22.49 9.94 -11.26
C LYS A 259 21.95 11.34 -11.56
N ARG A 260 20.74 11.65 -11.11
CA ARG A 260 20.03 12.90 -11.42
C ARG A 260 19.12 13.30 -10.26
N MET A 261 19.29 14.54 -9.80
CA MET A 261 18.38 15.22 -8.88
C MET A 261 17.59 16.29 -9.65
N ASN A 262 16.33 16.51 -9.27
CA ASN A 262 15.53 17.57 -9.87
C ASN A 262 15.89 18.92 -9.25
N TRP A 263 16.87 19.62 -9.84
CA TRP A 263 17.37 20.90 -9.31
C TRP A 263 16.32 22.02 -9.27
N ASN A 264 15.29 21.97 -10.12
CA ASN A 264 14.19 22.92 -10.06
C ASN A 264 13.35 22.69 -8.80
N ALA A 265 13.09 21.43 -8.45
CA ALA A 265 12.37 21.08 -7.22
C ALA A 265 13.19 21.39 -5.96
N VAL A 266 14.52 21.21 -6.01
CA VAL A 266 15.43 21.63 -4.91
C VAL A 266 15.40 23.15 -4.73
N ARG A 267 15.38 23.92 -5.82
CA ARG A 267 15.21 25.38 -5.74
C ARG A 267 13.84 25.76 -5.17
N GLU A 268 12.78 25.08 -5.60
CA GLU A 268 11.43 25.30 -5.07
C GLU A 268 11.37 24.98 -3.57
N ALA A 269 12.06 23.94 -3.09
CA ALA A 269 12.22 23.64 -1.68
C ALA A 269 12.93 24.76 -0.91
N TYR A 270 14.05 25.23 -1.45
CA TYR A 270 14.76 26.38 -0.89
C TYR A 270 13.89 27.64 -0.84
N GLU A 271 13.08 27.91 -1.86
CA GLU A 271 12.20 29.08 -1.88
C GLU A 271 11.02 28.96 -0.90
N ARG A 272 10.53 27.74 -0.67
CA ARG A 272 9.40 27.49 0.24
C ARG A 272 9.79 27.33 1.70
N GLN A 273 11.03 26.93 1.98
CA GLN A 273 11.54 26.69 3.33
C GLN A 273 10.62 25.75 4.14
N PRO A 274 10.48 24.47 3.73
CA PRO A 274 9.54 23.53 4.36
C PRO A 274 9.88 23.34 5.83
N SER A 275 8.89 23.38 6.72
CA SER A 275 9.12 23.23 8.16
C SER A 275 9.30 21.79 8.62
N ASP A 276 8.81 20.83 7.83
CA ASP A 276 8.88 19.40 8.15
C ASP A 276 9.03 18.53 6.89
N TYR A 277 9.25 17.23 7.12
CA TYR A 277 9.49 16.26 6.05
C TYR A 277 8.25 16.03 5.17
N SER A 278 7.04 16.23 5.72
CA SER A 278 5.80 16.13 4.96
C SER A 278 5.67 17.28 3.96
N GLU A 279 5.94 18.52 4.40
CA GLU A 279 5.97 19.69 3.53
C GLU A 279 7.01 19.53 2.43
N LEU A 280 8.24 19.12 2.79
CA LEU A 280 9.30 18.82 1.84
C LEU A 280 8.83 17.77 0.83
N LEU A 281 8.30 16.65 1.33
CA LEU A 281 7.84 15.57 0.47
C LEU A 281 6.76 16.08 -0.48
N PHE A 282 5.85 16.97 -0.08
CA PHE A 282 4.76 17.46 -0.92
C PHE A 282 5.12 18.52 -1.96
N ILE A 283 6.35 19.05 -1.98
CA ILE A 283 6.82 19.98 -3.03
C ILE A 283 6.82 19.32 -4.41
N ASN A 284 6.30 20.03 -5.41
CA ASN A 284 6.19 19.49 -6.75
C ASN A 284 7.56 19.15 -7.34
N GLY A 285 7.68 17.97 -7.94
CA GLY A 285 8.95 17.51 -8.52
C GLY A 285 9.96 16.93 -7.53
N ILE A 286 9.68 16.96 -6.21
CA ILE A 286 10.38 16.10 -5.25
C ILE A 286 9.86 14.68 -5.41
N GLY A 287 10.78 13.80 -5.77
CA GLY A 287 10.52 12.39 -6.05
C GLY A 287 11.66 11.51 -5.54
N PRO A 288 11.64 10.22 -5.89
CA PRO A 288 12.50 9.21 -5.26
C PRO A 288 13.99 9.53 -5.37
N ALA A 289 14.42 10.02 -6.53
CA ALA A 289 15.83 10.38 -6.76
C ALA A 289 16.29 11.58 -5.90
N THR A 290 15.41 12.55 -5.65
CA THR A 290 15.73 13.71 -4.80
C THR A 290 15.79 13.28 -3.34
N ILE A 291 14.79 12.53 -2.85
CA ILE A 291 14.78 12.00 -1.48
C ILE A 291 16.02 11.15 -1.21
N ARG A 292 16.33 10.20 -2.11
CA ARG A 292 17.54 9.36 -2.00
C ARG A 292 18.82 10.17 -1.93
N GLY A 293 18.90 11.25 -2.71
CA GLY A 293 20.06 12.14 -2.69
C GLY A 293 20.17 12.95 -1.40
N LEU A 294 19.06 13.43 -0.84
CA LEU A 294 19.05 14.13 0.45
C LEU A 294 19.43 13.18 1.60
N SER A 295 18.87 11.97 1.64
CA SER A 295 19.24 10.94 2.63
C SER A 295 20.72 10.56 2.55
N LEU A 296 21.29 10.50 1.34
CA LEU A 296 22.72 10.28 1.13
C LEU A 296 23.58 11.40 1.72
N ILE A 297 23.19 12.65 1.49
CA ILE A 297 23.89 13.82 2.04
C ILE A 297 23.81 13.80 3.57
N SER A 298 22.63 13.49 4.13
CA SER A 298 22.43 13.30 5.57
C SER A 298 23.40 12.26 6.15
N GLU A 299 23.42 11.05 5.58
CA GLU A 299 24.26 9.96 6.07
C GLU A 299 25.77 10.25 5.93
N MET A 300 26.20 10.80 4.78
CA MET A 300 27.63 11.00 4.49
C MET A 300 28.24 12.19 5.21
N ILE A 301 27.48 13.26 5.40
CA ILE A 301 28.01 14.53 5.93
C ILE A 301 27.65 14.70 7.41
N TYR A 302 26.43 14.33 7.78
CA TYR A 302 25.89 14.57 9.11
C TYR A 302 25.83 13.29 9.96
N GLY A 303 26.03 12.12 9.36
CA GLY A 303 26.19 10.85 10.07
C GLY A 303 24.89 10.13 10.40
N GLU A 304 23.74 10.71 10.04
CA GLU A 304 22.39 10.17 10.29
C GLU A 304 21.90 9.36 9.09
N SER A 305 21.85 8.05 9.29
CA SER A 305 21.52 7.07 8.26
C SER A 305 20.00 6.84 8.17
N PRO A 306 19.43 6.68 6.97
CA PRO A 306 18.06 6.19 6.83
C PRO A 306 17.98 4.68 7.14
N SER A 307 16.76 4.19 7.42
CA SER A 307 16.49 2.76 7.51
C SER A 307 16.63 2.08 6.14
N TRP A 308 17.29 0.92 6.15
CA TRP A 308 17.48 0.05 4.99
C TRP A 308 16.65 -1.24 5.07
N ALA A 309 15.80 -1.36 6.10
CA ALA A 309 14.93 -2.50 6.30
C ALA A 309 13.80 -2.49 5.27
N ASP A 310 13.44 -3.67 4.76
CA ASP A 310 12.26 -3.80 3.91
C ASP A 310 10.99 -3.79 4.79
N PRO A 311 10.04 -2.84 4.60
CA PRO A 311 8.86 -2.69 5.45
C PRO A 311 7.81 -3.81 5.30
N VAL A 312 8.03 -4.81 4.45
CA VAL A 312 7.08 -5.93 4.25
C VAL A 312 6.86 -6.74 5.53
N ARG A 313 5.63 -6.72 6.04
CA ARG A 313 5.12 -7.63 7.08
C ARG A 313 4.48 -8.87 6.42
N MET A 314 4.63 -10.04 7.04
CA MET A 314 4.43 -11.38 6.46
C MET A 314 3.14 -11.63 5.64
N THR A 315 3.27 -12.48 4.61
CA THR A 315 2.23 -13.05 3.74
C THR A 315 1.54 -14.29 4.35
N PHE A 316 0.21 -14.39 4.24
CA PHE A 316 -0.61 -15.52 4.71
C PHE A 316 -1.43 -16.23 3.62
N ALA A 317 -2.12 -17.27 4.08
CA ALA A 317 -2.56 -18.46 3.39
C ALA A 317 -3.86 -18.40 2.60
N PHE A 318 -3.89 -19.19 1.51
CA PHE A 318 -5.02 -19.89 0.87
C PHE A 318 -5.20 -19.56 -0.63
N GLY A 319 -5.47 -20.62 -1.42
CA GLY A 319 -5.24 -20.73 -2.86
C GLY A 319 -6.33 -20.17 -3.80
N GLY A 320 -6.28 -20.54 -5.10
CA GLY A 320 -7.01 -19.83 -6.17
C GLY A 320 -7.12 -20.56 -7.53
N LYS A 321 -7.44 -19.79 -8.58
CA LYS A 321 -8.09 -20.22 -9.83
C LYS A 321 -7.23 -21.11 -10.75
N ASP A 322 -5.90 -21.11 -10.62
CA ASP A 322 -5.00 -22.05 -11.31
C ASP A 322 -5.08 -23.50 -10.78
N GLY A 323 -6.07 -23.80 -9.93
CA GLY A 323 -6.41 -25.17 -9.53
C GLY A 323 -5.66 -25.66 -8.31
N VAL A 324 -5.02 -24.75 -7.57
CA VAL A 324 -4.34 -25.07 -6.31
C VAL A 324 -4.98 -24.27 -5.16
N PRO A 325 -5.62 -24.93 -4.18
CA PRO A 325 -5.84 -26.38 -4.09
C PRO A 325 -7.01 -26.90 -4.94
N PHE A 326 -7.92 -26.04 -5.48
CA PHE A 326 -9.05 -26.51 -6.29
C PHE A 326 -9.57 -25.48 -7.32
N PRO A 327 -10.03 -25.92 -8.50
CA PRO A 327 -10.57 -25.05 -9.54
C PRO A 327 -11.96 -24.47 -9.21
N VAL A 328 -12.24 -23.25 -9.69
CA VAL A 328 -13.53 -22.57 -9.49
C VAL A 328 -14.66 -23.29 -10.25
N LYS A 329 -15.61 -23.86 -9.50
CA LYS A 329 -16.78 -24.55 -10.06
C LYS A 329 -17.88 -23.57 -10.45
N ARG A 330 -17.96 -23.26 -11.75
CA ARG A 330 -18.83 -22.21 -12.32
C ARG A 330 -20.31 -22.32 -11.94
N LYS A 331 -20.87 -23.53 -11.89
CA LYS A 331 -22.29 -23.74 -11.55
C LYS A 331 -22.59 -23.43 -10.08
N GLU A 332 -21.73 -23.89 -9.18
CA GLU A 332 -21.83 -23.62 -7.74
C GLU A 332 -21.60 -22.12 -7.44
N TYR A 333 -20.73 -21.46 -8.22
CA TYR A 333 -20.49 -20.02 -8.14
C TYR A 333 -21.73 -19.20 -8.54
N ASP A 334 -22.37 -19.55 -9.67
CA ASP A 334 -23.59 -18.89 -10.14
C ASP A 334 -24.78 -19.14 -9.15
N GLU A 335 -24.81 -20.30 -8.48
CA GLU A 335 -25.79 -20.60 -7.41
C GLU A 335 -25.51 -19.80 -6.12
N ALA A 336 -24.24 -19.64 -5.73
CA ALA A 336 -23.85 -18.83 -4.58
C ALA A 336 -24.17 -17.33 -4.79
N ILE A 337 -23.95 -16.80 -5.99
CA ILE A 337 -24.36 -15.42 -6.35
C ILE A 337 -25.86 -15.25 -6.14
N LYS A 338 -26.68 -16.11 -6.77
CA LYS A 338 -28.14 -16.03 -6.66
C LYS A 338 -28.62 -16.15 -5.21
N PHE A 339 -27.99 -17.04 -4.45
CA PHE A 339 -28.30 -17.20 -3.03
C PHE A 339 -28.03 -15.91 -2.25
N LEU A 340 -26.84 -15.31 -2.40
CA LEU A 340 -26.48 -14.07 -1.71
C LEU A 340 -27.35 -12.88 -2.16
N GLU A 341 -27.65 -12.76 -3.46
CA GLU A 341 -28.57 -11.74 -3.98
C GLU A 341 -29.98 -11.90 -3.39
N THR A 342 -30.49 -13.14 -3.28
CA THR A 342 -31.79 -13.41 -2.67
C THR A 342 -31.80 -13.07 -1.19
N VAL A 343 -30.74 -13.43 -0.45
CA VAL A 343 -30.62 -13.11 0.98
C VAL A 343 -30.54 -11.62 1.21
N LEU A 344 -29.81 -10.86 0.38
CA LEU A 344 -29.75 -9.40 0.46
C LEU A 344 -31.12 -8.76 0.20
N GLN A 345 -31.85 -9.21 -0.82
CA GLN A 345 -33.20 -8.70 -1.09
C GLN A 345 -34.17 -9.01 0.06
N GLU A 346 -34.07 -10.20 0.67
CA GLU A 346 -34.91 -10.58 1.80
C GLU A 346 -34.54 -9.85 3.10
N ALA A 347 -33.26 -9.54 3.32
CA ALA A 347 -32.76 -8.74 4.44
C ALA A 347 -33.30 -7.30 4.36
N LYS A 348 -33.21 -6.68 3.17
CA LYS A 348 -33.83 -5.37 2.88
C LYS A 348 -35.35 -5.36 3.07
N MET A 349 -36.01 -6.52 2.96
CA MET A 349 -37.44 -6.70 3.22
C MET A 349 -37.78 -7.05 4.69
N GLY A 350 -36.80 -6.97 5.61
CA GLY A 350 -37.01 -7.13 7.06
C GLY A 350 -37.06 -8.58 7.56
N ARG A 351 -36.74 -9.59 6.73
CA ARG A 351 -36.77 -11.01 7.12
C ARG A 351 -35.40 -11.49 7.63
N ARG A 352 -35.13 -11.26 8.92
CA ARG A 352 -33.84 -11.55 9.59
C ARG A 352 -33.48 -13.04 9.73
N ASP A 353 -34.41 -13.95 9.45
CA ASP A 353 -34.27 -15.38 9.75
C ASP A 353 -33.14 -16.06 8.94
N LYS A 354 -32.89 -15.62 7.70
CA LYS A 354 -31.79 -16.15 6.87
C LYS A 354 -30.44 -15.48 7.10
N VAL A 355 -30.41 -14.26 7.62
CA VAL A 355 -29.18 -13.60 8.10
C VAL A 355 -28.55 -14.41 9.24
N VAL A 356 -29.38 -15.00 10.11
CA VAL A 356 -28.93 -15.94 11.16
C VAL A 356 -28.25 -17.18 10.57
N CYS A 357 -28.71 -17.68 9.41
CA CYS A 357 -28.07 -18.80 8.72
C CYS A 357 -26.68 -18.46 8.17
N LEU A 358 -26.45 -17.23 7.67
CA LEU A 358 -25.12 -16.75 7.31
C LEU A 358 -24.21 -16.58 8.54
N LYS A 359 -24.74 -16.08 9.67
CA LYS A 359 -23.99 -16.02 10.94
C LYS A 359 -23.56 -17.40 11.45
N ARG A 360 -24.29 -18.48 11.11
CA ARG A 360 -23.88 -19.87 11.41
C ARG A 360 -22.70 -20.36 10.57
N LEU A 361 -22.49 -19.83 9.37
CA LEU A 361 -21.32 -20.14 8.54
C LEU A 361 -20.00 -19.62 9.14
N LYS A 362 -20.06 -18.59 10.00
CA LYS A 362 -18.91 -18.12 10.79
C LYS A 362 -18.23 -19.22 11.60
N ARG A 363 -18.96 -20.27 12.03
CA ARG A 363 -18.38 -21.44 12.74
C ARG A 363 -17.44 -22.29 11.88
N PHE A 364 -17.49 -22.14 10.55
CA PHE A 364 -16.67 -22.90 9.61
C PHE A 364 -15.56 -22.04 8.97
N ALA A 365 -15.52 -20.74 9.25
CA ALA A 365 -14.45 -19.87 8.82
C ALA A 365 -13.24 -20.01 9.78
N PRO A 366 -11.99 -20.01 9.27
CA PRO A 366 -10.81 -19.96 10.13
C PRO A 366 -10.85 -18.69 11.01
N PRO A 367 -10.34 -18.77 12.25
CA PRO A 367 -10.33 -17.61 13.15
C PRO A 367 -9.54 -16.46 12.53
N ILE A 368 -10.13 -15.26 12.55
CA ILE A 368 -9.44 -14.02 12.21
C ILE A 368 -8.39 -13.79 13.30
N PRO A 369 -7.08 -13.70 12.98
CA PRO A 369 -6.08 -13.29 13.95
C PRO A 369 -6.41 -11.86 14.37
N ARG A 370 -6.84 -11.68 15.62
CA ARG A 370 -6.89 -10.36 16.25
C ARG A 370 -5.66 -10.24 17.12
N ASP A 371 -4.91 -9.16 16.94
CA ASP A 371 -3.85 -8.79 17.88
C ASP A 371 -4.48 -8.47 19.23
N SER A 372 -4.44 -9.43 20.15
CA SER A 372 -4.26 -9.26 21.59
C SER A 372 -4.52 -10.59 22.31
N ASP A 373 -3.46 -11.16 22.89
CA ASP A 373 -3.41 -11.66 24.27
C ASP A 373 -2.50 -12.90 24.43
N ASN A 374 -1.56 -12.74 25.37
CA ASN A 374 -0.62 -13.71 25.93
C ASN A 374 0.70 -13.93 25.18
N ILE A 375 1.61 -12.97 25.38
CA ILE A 375 3.01 -13.30 25.66
C ILE A 375 2.99 -14.15 26.95
N ALA A 376 2.89 -15.47 26.82
CA ALA A 376 3.23 -16.38 27.89
C ALA A 376 4.76 -16.46 27.96
N SER A 377 5.31 -15.96 29.05
CA SER A 377 6.73 -16.02 29.41
C SER A 377 7.27 -17.46 29.37
N PRO A 378 8.49 -17.68 28.84
CA PRO A 378 9.10 -19.00 28.80
C PRO A 378 9.80 -19.33 30.13
N GLU A 379 9.03 -19.62 31.18
CA GLU A 379 9.55 -20.25 32.39
C GLU A 379 8.53 -21.29 32.90
N GLN A 380 8.61 -22.50 32.36
CA GLN A 380 8.17 -23.75 32.99
C GLN A 380 8.50 -24.94 32.08
N CYS A 381 9.79 -25.22 31.92
CA CYS A 381 10.31 -26.51 31.45
C CYS A 381 11.77 -26.66 31.91
N ALA A 382 11.94 -26.79 33.23
CA ALA A 382 13.17 -27.30 33.83
C ALA A 382 12.75 -28.24 34.97
N SER A 383 12.49 -29.48 34.59
CA SER A 383 12.78 -30.66 35.40
C SER A 383 14.18 -31.13 35.06
#